data_AF-Q8RQR5-F1
#
_entry.id   AF-Q8RQR5-F1
#
_cell.length_a   1.000
_cell.length_b   1.000
_cell.length_c   1.000
_cell.angle_alpha   90.00
_cell.angle_beta   90.00
_cell.angle_gamma   90.00
#
_symmetry.space_group_name_H-M   'P 1'
#
loop_
_entity.id
_entity.type
_entity.pdbx_description
1 polymer ?
#
loop_
_entity_poly.entity_id
_entity_poly.type
_entity_poly.pdbx_seq_one_letter_code
_entity_poly.pdbx_strand_id
1 'polypeptide(L)'
;MDFELRKHRDYTASYHFLKRLLTTNGRPDRLVTDQYRATLKAVKHLIKQDYLSKSAHQCSKYRNNLIEQDHRFIKRHRVRSASFQSIRTASATLSGVEIVHAIRKRTRRELSLIGFSVVDELEALLAA
;
A
#
# COMPACT_ATOMS: atom_id res chain seq x y z
N MET A 1 -1.48 4.05 1.11
CA MET A 1 -1.84 2.67 0.72
C MET A 1 -1.30 2.61 -0.65
N ASP A 2 -0.36 1.70 -0.89
CA ASP A 2 0.53 1.84 -2.02
C ASP A 2 0.53 0.51 -2.77
N PHE A 3 0.49 0.58 -4.08
CA PHE A 3 0.48 -0.52 -5.01
C PHE A 3 1.75 -0.54 -5.82
N GLU A 4 2.14 -1.73 -6.22
CA GLU A 4 3.12 -1.91 -7.26
C GLU A 4 2.59 -2.92 -8.26
N LEU A 5 2.36 -2.42 -9.47
CA LEU A 5 1.86 -3.24 -10.55
C LEU A 5 3.02 -3.99 -11.18
N ARG A 6 2.98 -5.32 -11.07
CA ARG A 6 3.97 -6.23 -11.67
C ARG A 6 3.24 -7.35 -12.41
N LYS A 7 3.86 -7.85 -13.48
CA LYS A 7 3.35 -8.97 -14.26
C LYS A 7 3.29 -10.27 -13.44
N HIS A 8 4.27 -10.45 -12.55
CA HIS A 8 4.40 -11.63 -11.70
C HIS A 8 4.51 -11.22 -10.24
N ARG A 9 3.89 -12.00 -9.36
CA ARG A 9 4.08 -11.90 -7.92
C ARG A 9 5.22 -12.83 -7.55
N ASP A 10 6.44 -12.30 -7.56
CA ASP A 10 7.66 -13.06 -7.27
C ASP A 10 8.52 -12.37 -6.19
N TYR A 11 9.69 -12.94 -5.93
CA TYR A 11 10.64 -12.41 -4.97
C TYR A 11 11.12 -11.00 -5.35
N THR A 12 11.42 -10.79 -6.63
CA THR A 12 11.97 -9.52 -7.15
C THR A 12 10.95 -8.40 -6.98
N ALA A 13 9.70 -8.64 -7.38
CA ALA A 13 8.59 -7.72 -7.15
C ALA A 13 8.41 -7.40 -5.66
N SER A 14 8.42 -8.42 -4.80
CA SER A 14 8.27 -8.23 -3.35
C SER A 14 9.42 -7.42 -2.74
N TYR A 15 10.66 -7.66 -3.21
CA TYR A 15 11.85 -6.94 -2.76
C TYR A 15 11.82 -5.47 -3.16
N HIS A 16 11.56 -5.17 -4.44
CA HIS A 16 11.49 -3.78 -4.91
C HIS A 16 10.38 -3.00 -4.21
N PHE A 17 9.22 -3.63 -4.02
CA PHE A 17 8.10 -3.00 -3.32
C PHE A 17 8.43 -2.65 -1.89
N LEU A 18 8.91 -3.63 -1.11
CA LEU A 18 9.27 -3.40 0.28
C LEU A 18 10.43 -2.41 0.39
N LYS A 19 11.45 -2.49 -0.47
CA LYS A 19 12.56 -1.54 -0.49
C LYS A 19 12.05 -0.12 -0.72
N ARG A 20 11.21 0.09 -1.74
CA ARG A 20 10.61 1.38 -2.06
C ARG A 20 9.82 1.93 -0.87
N LEU A 21 8.99 1.08 -0.25
CA LEU A 21 8.20 1.47 0.92
C LEU A 21 9.07 1.94 2.10
N LEU A 22 10.14 1.20 2.39
CA LEU A 22 11.06 1.51 3.48
C LEU A 22 11.89 2.78 3.19
N THR A 23 12.26 3.02 1.92
CA THR A 23 12.98 4.23 1.54
C THR A 23 12.09 5.47 1.55
N THR A 24 10.83 5.34 1.12
CA THR A 24 9.90 6.49 1.03
C THR A 24 9.32 6.85 2.40
N ASN A 25 8.97 5.86 3.22
CA ASN A 25 8.31 6.09 4.51
C ASN A 25 9.26 5.99 5.71
N GLY A 26 10.53 5.68 5.49
CA GLY A 26 11.50 5.41 6.55
C GLY A 26 11.35 4.03 7.20
N ARG A 27 12.13 3.80 8.27
CA ARG A 27 12.18 2.53 8.99
C ARG A 27 10.98 2.41 9.94
N PRO A 28 10.08 1.43 9.76
CA PRO A 28 8.90 1.28 10.59
C PRO A 28 9.24 0.57 11.90
N ASP A 29 8.47 0.88 12.96
CA ASP A 29 8.54 0.15 14.23
C ASP A 29 8.09 -1.31 14.08
N ARG A 30 7.08 -1.54 13.22
CA ARG A 30 6.51 -2.87 12.95
C ARG A 30 6.16 -3.01 11.48
N LEU A 31 6.67 -4.07 10.85
CA LEU A 31 6.29 -4.51 9.52
C LEU A 31 5.51 -5.81 9.63
N VAL A 32 4.26 -5.79 9.17
CA VAL A 32 3.40 -6.98 9.13
C VAL A 32 3.29 -7.47 7.70
N THR A 33 3.56 -8.76 7.48
CA THR A 33 3.38 -9.39 6.17
C THR A 33 2.53 -10.66 6.28
N ASP A 34 2.02 -11.11 5.14
CA ASP A 34 1.48 -12.46 5.00
C ASP A 34 2.60 -13.52 5.08
N GLN A 35 2.20 -14.80 5.12
CA GLN A 35 3.14 -15.93 5.12
C GLN A 35 3.61 -16.32 3.69
N TYR A 36 3.49 -15.41 2.72
CA TYR A 36 3.88 -15.69 1.34
C TYR A 36 5.41 -15.83 1.22
N ARG A 37 5.87 -16.96 0.67
CA ARG A 37 7.31 -17.34 0.64
C ARG A 37 8.20 -16.27 0.02
N ALA A 38 7.75 -15.60 -1.05
CA ALA A 38 8.56 -14.59 -1.72
C ALA A 38 8.68 -13.30 -0.89
N THR A 39 7.59 -12.88 -0.21
CA THR A 39 7.60 -11.76 0.74
C THR A 39 8.56 -12.05 1.89
N LEU A 40 8.47 -13.23 2.49
CA LEU A 40 9.34 -13.62 3.59
C LEU A 40 10.82 -13.65 3.17
N LYS A 41 11.11 -14.13 1.95
CA LYS A 41 12.46 -14.11 1.39
C LYS A 41 12.96 -12.66 1.18
N ALA A 42 12.11 -11.77 0.67
CA ALA A 42 12.44 -10.36 0.49
C ALA A 42 12.71 -9.65 1.82
N VAL A 43 11.87 -9.86 2.83
CA VAL A 43 12.08 -9.29 4.18
C VAL A 43 13.40 -9.77 4.79
N LYS A 44 13.70 -11.07 4.71
CA LYS A 44 14.98 -11.62 5.18
C LYS A 44 16.18 -10.96 4.48
N HIS A 45 16.06 -10.67 3.18
CA HIS A 45 17.10 -9.97 2.44
C HIS A 45 17.25 -8.52 2.93
N LEU A 46 16.15 -7.80 3.11
CA LEU A 46 16.17 -6.41 3.58
C LEU A 46 16.72 -6.26 5.01
N ILE A 47 16.46 -7.24 5.88
CA ILE A 47 17.07 -7.29 7.22
C ILE A 47 18.59 -7.48 7.12
N LYS A 48 19.08 -8.33 6.21
CA LYS A 48 20.53 -8.50 5.98
C LYS A 48 21.21 -7.24 5.45
N GLN A 49 20.46 -6.40 4.75
CA GLN A 49 20.93 -5.12 4.22
C GLN A 49 20.70 -3.94 5.18
N ASP A 50 20.30 -4.21 6.43
CA ASP A 50 19.99 -3.22 7.49
C ASP A 50 18.91 -2.18 7.14
N TYR A 51 18.02 -2.48 6.18
CA TYR A 51 16.84 -1.65 5.94
C TYR A 51 15.77 -1.83 7.02
N LEU A 52 15.79 -2.96 7.75
CA LEU A 52 14.77 -3.31 8.73
C LEU A 52 15.36 -4.10 9.91
N SER A 53 14.91 -3.81 11.13
CA SER A 53 15.26 -4.63 12.30
C SER A 53 14.59 -6.01 12.22
N LYS A 54 15.31 -7.05 12.65
CA LYS A 54 14.72 -8.40 12.80
C LYS A 54 13.52 -8.41 13.75
N SER A 55 13.54 -7.57 14.79
CA SER A 55 12.44 -7.47 15.77
C SER A 55 11.20 -6.76 15.24
N ALA A 56 11.32 -5.97 14.16
CA ALA A 56 10.22 -5.22 13.58
C ALA A 56 9.29 -6.11 12.73
N HIS A 57 9.78 -7.22 12.18
CA HIS A 57 8.99 -8.07 11.29
C HIS A 57 8.09 -9.05 12.06
N GLN A 58 6.81 -9.09 11.68
CA GLN A 58 5.81 -9.98 12.28
C GLN A 58 4.90 -10.60 11.20
N CYS A 59 4.52 -11.85 11.42
CA CYS A 59 3.55 -12.58 10.60
C CYS A 59 2.30 -12.90 11.44
N SER A 60 1.45 -11.90 11.70
CA SER A 60 0.23 -12.06 12.49
C SER A 60 -1.00 -12.07 11.58
N LYS A 61 -1.80 -13.15 11.65
CA LYS A 61 -3.06 -13.28 10.89
C LYS A 61 -4.02 -12.13 11.17
N TYR A 62 -4.18 -11.76 12.44
CA TYR A 62 -5.09 -10.68 12.84
C TYR A 62 -4.66 -9.32 12.26
N ARG A 63 -3.37 -8.97 12.37
CA ARG A 63 -2.87 -7.70 11.79
C ARG A 63 -2.92 -7.72 10.26
N ASN A 64 -2.66 -8.86 9.64
CA ASN A 64 -2.80 -9.02 8.19
C ASN A 64 -4.27 -8.84 7.74
N ASN A 65 -5.26 -9.27 8.53
CA ASN A 65 -6.67 -9.03 8.22
C ASN A 65 -7.02 -7.53 8.14
N LEU A 66 -6.38 -6.68 8.96
CA LEU A 66 -6.56 -5.23 8.90
C LEU A 66 -6.03 -4.65 7.57
N ILE A 67 -4.86 -5.12 7.12
CA ILE A 67 -4.29 -4.75 5.82
C ILE A 67 -5.21 -5.22 4.68
N GLU A 68 -5.68 -6.47 4.76
CA GLU A 68 -6.60 -7.02 3.77
C GLU A 68 -7.94 -6.26 3.73
N GLN A 69 -8.41 -5.78 4.88
CA GLN A 69 -9.61 -4.95 4.97
C GLN A 69 -9.43 -3.62 4.25
N ASP A 70 -8.29 -2.95 4.44
CA ASP A 70 -7.94 -1.70 3.75
C ASP A 70 -8.02 -1.90 2.22
N HIS A 71 -7.63 -3.09 1.72
CA HIS A 71 -7.62 -3.43 0.29
C HIS A 71 -8.98 -3.86 -0.28
N ARG A 72 -10.03 -4.03 0.53
CA ARG A 72 -11.32 -4.58 0.09
C ARG A 72 -12.03 -3.72 -0.97
N PHE A 73 -11.87 -2.40 -0.92
CA PHE A 73 -12.51 -1.52 -1.90
C PHE A 73 -12.02 -1.79 -3.32
N ILE A 74 -10.70 -1.89 -3.49
CA ILE A 74 -10.05 -2.12 -4.79
C ILE A 74 -10.28 -3.55 -5.25
N LYS A 75 -10.17 -4.53 -4.35
CA LYS A 75 -10.48 -5.94 -4.67
C LYS A 75 -11.91 -6.08 -5.19
N ARG A 76 -12.89 -5.40 -4.57
CA ARG A 76 -14.30 -5.41 -5.02
C ARG A 76 -14.49 -4.78 -6.40
N HIS A 77 -13.84 -3.65 -6.69
CA HIS A 77 -13.90 -3.03 -8.00
C HIS A 77 -13.30 -3.93 -9.08
N ARG A 78 -12.13 -4.52 -8.82
CA ARG A 78 -11.45 -5.40 -9.77
C ARG A 78 -12.28 -6.63 -10.13
N VAL A 79 -13.02 -7.21 -9.18
CA VAL A 79 -13.87 -8.39 -9.41
C VAL A 79 -15.08 -8.07 -10.29
N ARG A 80 -15.57 -6.83 -10.29
CA ARG A 80 -16.74 -6.41 -11.07
C ARG A 80 -16.40 -5.89 -12.47
N SER A 81 -15.20 -5.33 -12.65
CA SER A 81 -14.67 -4.91 -13.96
C SER A 81 -13.97 -6.07 -14.66
N ALA A 82 -13.94 -6.11 -16.00
CA ALA A 82 -13.25 -7.12 -16.82
C ALA A 82 -11.69 -7.06 -16.75
N SER A 83 -11.13 -6.81 -15.56
CA SER A 83 -9.76 -6.36 -15.33
C SER A 83 -9.45 -5.02 -16.02
N PHE A 84 -8.23 -4.52 -15.82
CA PHE A 84 -7.75 -3.35 -16.54
C PHE A 84 -7.34 -3.75 -17.96
N GLN A 85 -7.79 -3.00 -18.97
CA GLN A 85 -7.50 -3.27 -20.38
C GLN A 85 -6.01 -3.12 -20.73
N SER A 86 -5.27 -2.30 -19.99
CA SER A 86 -3.83 -2.11 -20.17
C SER A 86 -3.11 -1.83 -18.86
N ILE A 87 -1.79 -2.12 -18.82
CA ILE A 87 -0.92 -1.80 -17.67
C ILE A 87 -0.89 -0.29 -17.41
N ARG A 88 -0.89 0.54 -18.46
CA ARG A 88 -0.89 2.00 -18.34
C ARG A 88 -2.15 2.49 -17.64
N THR A 89 -3.32 2.02 -18.09
CA THR A 89 -4.60 2.36 -17.47
C THR A 89 -4.67 1.86 -16.03
N ALA A 90 -4.23 0.62 -15.77
CA ALA A 90 -4.18 0.07 -14.42
C ALA A 90 -3.31 0.92 -13.48
N SER A 91 -2.12 1.33 -13.93
CA SER A 91 -1.19 2.16 -13.16
C SER A 91 -1.80 3.52 -12.83
N ALA A 92 -2.40 4.19 -13.82
CA ALA A 92 -3.02 5.50 -13.62
C ALA A 92 -4.20 5.42 -12.64
N THR A 93 -5.08 4.42 -12.80
CA THR A 93 -6.21 4.21 -11.89
C THR A 93 -5.75 3.87 -10.48
N LEU A 94 -4.79 2.95 -10.32
CA LEU A 94 -4.27 2.62 -9.00
C LEU A 94 -3.66 3.85 -8.34
N SER A 95 -2.86 4.64 -9.05
CA SER A 95 -2.26 5.88 -8.52
C SER A 95 -3.32 6.87 -8.04
N GLY A 96 -4.39 7.07 -8.81
CA GLY A 96 -5.51 7.91 -8.38
C GLY A 96 -6.19 7.39 -7.11
N VAL A 97 -6.37 6.07 -6.99
CA VAL A 97 -6.93 5.46 -5.78
C VAL A 97 -5.99 5.61 -4.58
N GLU A 98 -4.68 5.48 -4.76
CA GLU A 98 -3.69 5.70 -3.69
C GLU A 98 -3.80 7.12 -3.12
N ILE A 99 -3.85 8.12 -4.01
CA ILE A 99 -3.97 9.54 -3.65
C ILE A 99 -5.25 9.79 -2.86
N VAL A 100 -6.40 9.40 -3.40
CA VAL A 100 -7.71 9.61 -2.74
C VAL A 100 -7.74 8.92 -1.37
N HIS A 101 -7.15 7.73 -1.26
CA HIS A 101 -7.09 7.00 0.01
C HIS A 101 -6.14 7.65 1.02
N ALA A 102 -5.02 8.23 0.55
CA ALA A 102 -4.09 8.97 1.40
C ALA A 102 -4.75 10.23 1.98
N ILE A 103 -5.43 11.02 1.14
CA ILE A 103 -6.17 12.21 1.56
C ILE A 103 -7.23 11.81 2.59
N ARG A 104 -8.07 10.83 2.27
CA ARG A 104 -9.11 10.33 3.17
C ARG A 104 -8.56 9.88 4.53
N LYS A 105 -7.39 9.24 4.55
CA LYS A 105 -6.74 8.83 5.81
C LYS A 105 -6.22 10.02 6.61
N ARG A 106 -5.73 11.07 5.95
CA ARG A 106 -5.30 12.30 6.60
C ARG A 106 -6.48 13.02 7.25
N THR A 107 -7.54 13.31 6.50
CA THR A 107 -8.77 13.95 7.02
C THR A 107 -9.35 13.17 8.21
N ARG A 108 -9.35 11.83 8.15
CA ARG A 108 -9.79 10.96 9.27
C ARG A 108 -8.96 11.09 10.53
N ARG A 109 -7.65 11.35 10.42
CA ARG A 109 -6.76 11.57 11.58
C ARG A 109 -6.99 12.94 12.20
N GLU A 110 -7.35 13.92 11.38
CA GLU A 110 -7.62 15.30 11.78
C GLU A 110 -9.06 15.50 12.33
N LEU A 111 -9.84 14.42 12.47
CA LEU A 111 -11.19 14.36 13.07
C LEU A 111 -12.28 15.23 12.39
N SER A 112 -12.02 15.84 11.22
CA SER A 112 -13.02 16.54 10.39
C SER A 112 -13.90 15.55 9.61
N LEU A 113 -14.66 14.72 10.34
CA LEU A 113 -15.45 13.62 9.76
C LEU A 113 -16.73 14.06 9.04
N ILE A 114 -17.11 15.34 9.11
CA ILE A 114 -18.32 15.87 8.46
C ILE A 114 -17.90 16.54 7.15
N GLY A 115 -18.30 15.97 6.02
CA GLY A 115 -18.19 16.63 4.71
C GLY A 115 -16.98 16.27 3.83
N PHE A 116 -16.37 15.09 3.97
CA PHE A 116 -15.25 14.71 3.08
C PHE A 116 -15.64 14.75 1.59
N SER A 117 -15.09 15.73 0.88
CA SER A 117 -15.14 15.87 -0.57
C SER A 117 -13.74 15.75 -1.13
N VAL A 118 -13.51 14.80 -2.04
CA VAL A 118 -12.20 14.61 -2.68
C VAL A 118 -11.78 15.84 -3.48
N VAL A 119 -12.75 16.52 -4.10
CA VAL A 119 -12.51 17.70 -4.94
C VAL A 119 -12.03 18.85 -4.07
N ASP A 120 -12.77 19.19 -3.03
CA ASP A 120 -12.46 20.29 -2.13
C ASP A 120 -11.10 20.08 -1.44
N GLU A 121 -10.79 18.84 -1.04
CA GLU A 121 -9.50 18.48 -0.44
C GLU A 121 -8.34 18.58 -1.44
N LEU A 122 -8.55 18.21 -2.71
CA LEU A 122 -7.55 18.37 -3.76
C LEU A 122 -7.35 19.85 -4.11
N GLU A 123 -8.41 20.63 -4.20
CA GLU A 123 -8.34 22.07 -4.43
C GLU A 123 -7.58 22.77 -3.29
N ALA A 124 -7.87 22.44 -2.03
CA ALA A 124 -7.15 22.96 -0.88
C ALA A 124 -5.65 22.60 -0.90
N LEU A 125 -5.30 21.39 -1.36
CA LEU A 125 -3.90 20.97 -1.50
C LEU A 125 -3.17 21.64 -2.66
N LEU A 126 -3.87 21.95 -3.75
CA LEU A 126 -3.30 22.65 -4.92
C LEU A 126 -3.21 24.16 -4.71
N ALA A 127 -4.02 24.72 -3.81
CA ALA A 127 -4.00 26.13 -3.45
C ALA A 127 -2.92 26.48 -2.40
N ALA A 128 -2.31 25.49 -1.75
CA ALA A 128 -1.25 25.63 -0.76
C ALA A 128 0.15 25.55 -1.37
#